data_AF-F2KS08-F1
#
_entry.id   AF-F2KS08-F1
#
_cell.length_a   1.000
_cell.length_b   1.000
_cell.length_c   1.000
_cell.angle_alpha   90.00
_cell.angle_beta   90.00
_cell.angle_gamma   90.00
#
_symmetry.space_group_name_H-M   'P 1'
#
loop_
_entity.id
_entity.type
_entity.pdbx_description
1 polymer ?
#
loop_
_entity_poly.entity_id
_entity_poly.type
_entity_poly.pdbx_seq_one_letter_code
_entity_poly.pdbx_strand_id
1 'polypeptide(L)'
;MRKMSIGCLLVILVFLAPLAAAKTTEDTSRVIVVFKDGMKAEDVDFIKKCGGKVKRHLKLVNGGVVEIPAKAIEKLKKNPRIKYVEPDLRIHAFQEIVPWGVDRIDADVVWTFGNKGMGVNVCVIDTGIDYTHPDLDDNYKGGYDFVNDDDDPLDDNGHGTHCAGIIAAENNTEGVIGVAPEVMVLSKTIYTKNNNQNHG
;
A
#
# COMPACT_ATOMS: atom_id res chain seq x y z
N MET A 1 -8.02 -50.32 -76.50
CA MET A 1 -9.21 -49.76 -75.81
C MET A 1 -8.74 -49.13 -74.49
N ARG A 2 -9.06 -47.82 -74.31
CA ARG A 2 -9.14 -47.01 -73.05
C ARG A 2 -7.97 -47.09 -72.04
N LYS A 3 -7.06 -46.09 -72.00
CA LYS A 3 -7.11 -44.82 -71.22
C LYS A 3 -7.37 -45.00 -69.72
N MET A 4 -6.38 -44.65 -68.87
CA MET A 4 -6.52 -43.64 -67.81
C MET A 4 -5.18 -43.38 -67.10
N SER A 5 -4.63 -42.18 -67.33
CA SER A 5 -3.53 -41.59 -66.58
C SER A 5 -4.10 -40.85 -65.38
N ILE A 6 -3.63 -41.14 -64.16
CA ILE A 6 -3.93 -40.37 -62.95
C ILE A 6 -2.63 -39.69 -62.53
N GLY A 7 -2.49 -38.42 -62.92
CA GLY A 7 -1.46 -37.53 -62.38
C GLY A 7 -1.95 -36.95 -61.07
N CYS A 8 -1.32 -37.33 -59.96
CA CYS A 8 -1.59 -36.76 -58.65
C CYS A 8 -0.63 -35.56 -58.43
N LEU A 9 -1.13 -34.35 -58.70
CA LEU A 9 -0.39 -33.11 -58.49
C LEU A 9 -0.50 -32.74 -57.00
N LEU A 10 0.58 -32.99 -56.24
CA LEU A 10 0.70 -32.57 -54.84
C LEU A 10 0.99 -31.06 -54.77
N VAL A 11 -0.05 -30.27 -54.47
CA VAL A 11 0.10 -28.84 -54.14
C VAL A 11 0.43 -28.74 -52.65
N ILE A 12 1.70 -28.52 -52.32
CA ILE A 12 2.12 -28.22 -50.94
C ILE A 12 1.82 -26.74 -50.68
N LEU A 13 0.68 -26.47 -50.05
CA LEU A 13 0.35 -25.16 -49.48
C LEU A 13 1.16 -24.96 -48.19
N VAL A 14 2.26 -24.21 -48.28
CA VAL A 14 3.00 -23.74 -47.11
C VAL A 14 2.18 -22.64 -46.44
N PHE A 15 1.45 -22.99 -45.38
CA PHE A 15 0.84 -21.99 -44.49
C PHE A 15 1.95 -21.31 -43.69
N LEU A 16 2.34 -20.11 -44.11
CA LEU A 16 3.17 -19.22 -43.32
C LEU A 16 2.29 -18.62 -42.22
N ALA A 17 2.17 -19.32 -41.08
CA ALA A 17 1.49 -18.76 -39.92
C ALA A 17 2.27 -17.53 -39.43
N PRO A 18 1.62 -16.38 -39.20
CA PRO A 18 2.30 -15.24 -38.59
C PRO A 18 2.75 -15.65 -37.20
N LEU A 19 4.06 -15.63 -36.98
CA LEU A 19 4.66 -15.83 -35.66
C LEU A 19 4.17 -14.68 -34.79
N ALA A 20 3.16 -14.93 -33.97
CA ALA A 20 2.71 -13.97 -32.97
C ALA A 20 3.90 -13.68 -32.06
N ALA A 21 4.45 -12.47 -32.15
CA ALA A 21 5.47 -12.00 -31.23
C ALA A 21 4.85 -12.02 -29.83
N ALA A 22 5.27 -12.99 -29.01
CA ALA A 22 4.95 -13.00 -27.60
C ALA A 22 5.44 -11.66 -27.03
N LYS A 23 4.53 -10.84 -26.49
CA LYS A 23 4.91 -9.69 -25.66
C LYS A 23 5.75 -10.24 -24.51
N THR A 24 7.06 -10.07 -24.59
CA THR A 24 7.92 -10.23 -23.43
C THR A 24 7.42 -9.22 -22.39
N THR A 25 6.78 -9.72 -21.34
CA THR A 25 6.52 -8.93 -20.14
C THR A 25 7.88 -8.51 -19.61
N GLU A 26 8.25 -7.27 -19.88
CA GLU A 26 9.52 -6.72 -19.40
C GLU A 26 9.50 -6.81 -17.87
N ASP A 27 10.50 -7.45 -17.29
CA ASP A 27 10.64 -7.61 -15.84
C ASP A 27 10.81 -6.22 -15.22
N THR A 28 9.75 -5.73 -14.58
CA THR A 28 9.67 -4.39 -13.99
C THR A 28 9.76 -4.49 -12.48
N SER A 29 10.41 -3.50 -11.88
CA SER A 29 10.56 -3.39 -10.43
C SER A 29 9.94 -2.09 -9.95
N ARG A 30 9.34 -2.14 -8.76
CA ARG A 30 8.81 -0.96 -8.08
C ARG A 30 9.88 -0.41 -7.13
N VAL A 31 10.20 0.86 -7.29
CA VAL A 31 11.25 1.56 -6.54
C VAL A 31 10.75 2.92 -6.05
N ILE A 32 11.31 3.36 -4.92
CA ILE A 32 11.16 4.72 -4.43
C ILE A 32 12.37 5.51 -4.93
N VAL A 33 12.11 6.59 -5.68
CA VAL A 33 13.14 7.51 -6.18
C VAL A 33 13.01 8.82 -5.43
N VAL A 34 14.06 9.22 -4.73
CA VAL A 34 14.11 10.50 -4.00
C VAL A 34 15.03 11.47 -4.73
N PHE A 35 14.55 12.70 -4.94
CA PHE A 35 15.26 13.75 -5.67
C PHE A 35 15.84 14.78 -4.70
N LYS A 36 17.00 15.36 -5.04
CA LYS A 36 17.68 16.35 -4.21
C LYS A 36 16.86 17.64 -4.03
N ASP A 37 16.25 18.11 -5.12
CA ASP A 37 15.56 19.41 -5.18
C ASP A 37 14.09 19.27 -5.61
N GLY A 38 13.42 18.21 -5.13
CA GLY A 38 12.06 17.90 -5.56
C GLY A 38 12.00 17.22 -6.94
N MET A 39 10.90 16.50 -7.18
CA MET A 39 10.62 15.88 -8.48
C MET A 39 10.04 16.94 -9.43
N LYS A 40 10.68 17.13 -10.59
CA LYS A 40 10.24 18.07 -11.63
C LYS A 40 9.64 17.35 -12.83
N ALA A 41 9.03 18.11 -13.75
CA ALA A 41 8.49 17.56 -15.00
C ALA A 41 9.59 16.85 -15.81
N GLU A 42 10.79 17.42 -15.87
CA GLU A 42 11.93 16.79 -16.56
C GLU A 42 12.31 15.42 -15.97
N ASP A 43 12.16 15.25 -14.65
CA ASP A 43 12.47 14.00 -13.96
C ASP A 43 11.44 12.90 -14.34
N VAL A 44 10.16 13.28 -14.44
CA VAL A 44 9.08 12.38 -14.92
C VAL A 44 9.33 11.95 -16.37
N ASP A 45 9.73 12.88 -17.23
CA ASP A 45 10.03 12.59 -18.63
C ASP A 45 11.29 11.72 -18.78
N PHE A 46 12.29 11.93 -17.94
CA PHE A 46 13.47 11.07 -17.88
C PHE A 46 13.10 9.63 -17.47
N ILE A 47 12.26 9.47 -16.46
CA ILE A 47 11.74 8.15 -16.04
C ILE A 47 10.99 7.47 -17.18
N LYS A 48 10.10 8.18 -17.87
CA LYS A 48 9.38 7.67 -19.05
C LYS A 48 10.32 7.22 -20.17
N LYS A 49 11.35 8.02 -20.47
CA LYS A 49 12.39 7.66 -21.47
C LYS A 49 13.19 6.42 -21.08
N CYS A 50 13.25 6.08 -19.78
CA CYS A 50 13.87 4.85 -19.29
C CYS A 50 12.89 3.66 -19.27
N GLY A 51 11.68 3.82 -19.82
CA GLY A 51 10.64 2.78 -19.82
C GLY A 51 9.84 2.72 -18.51
N GLY A 52 10.02 3.68 -17.61
CA GLY A 52 9.35 3.69 -16.31
C GLY A 52 8.07 4.52 -16.28
N LYS A 53 7.24 4.27 -15.27
CA LYS A 53 6.01 4.99 -14.96
C LYS A 53 6.03 5.44 -13.51
N VAL A 54 5.76 6.72 -13.27
CA VAL A 54 5.52 7.23 -11.91
C VAL A 54 4.11 6.81 -11.49
N LYS A 55 4.00 6.01 -10.43
CA LYS A 55 2.74 5.52 -9.87
C LYS A 55 2.17 6.48 -8.83
N ARG A 56 3.03 7.03 -7.95
CA ARG A 56 2.63 7.99 -6.90
C ARG A 56 3.71 9.04 -6.69
N HIS A 57 3.30 10.26 -6.36
CA HIS A 57 4.22 11.35 -6.01
C HIS A 57 4.29 11.52 -4.49
N LEU A 58 5.49 11.44 -3.93
CA LEU A 58 5.75 11.51 -2.50
C LEU A 58 6.28 12.90 -2.15
N LYS A 59 5.37 13.88 -2.06
CA LYS A 59 5.71 15.30 -1.86
C LYS A 59 6.58 15.54 -0.62
N LEU A 60 6.29 14.85 0.49
CA LEU A 60 6.98 15.03 1.78
C LEU A 60 8.47 14.67 1.73
N VAL A 61 8.85 13.72 0.86
CA VAL A 61 10.23 13.24 0.74
C VAL A 61 10.86 13.64 -0.59
N ASN A 62 10.26 14.58 -1.32
CA ASN A 62 10.73 14.98 -2.65
C ASN A 62 10.90 13.78 -3.59
N GLY A 63 9.99 12.82 -3.54
CA GLY A 63 10.15 11.52 -4.20
C GLY A 63 8.98 11.08 -5.07
N GLY A 64 9.12 9.90 -5.64
CA GLY A 64 8.07 9.23 -6.37
C GLY A 64 8.21 7.71 -6.29
N VAL A 65 7.07 7.03 -6.24
CA VAL A 65 6.99 5.58 -6.46
C VAL A 65 7.01 5.35 -7.96
N VAL A 66 8.00 4.61 -8.43
CA VAL A 66 8.28 4.40 -9.85
C VAL A 66 8.29 2.91 -10.14
N GLU A 67 7.54 2.51 -11.16
CA GLU A 67 7.63 1.19 -11.78
C GLU A 67 8.54 1.32 -13.00
N ILE A 68 9.62 0.54 -13.09
CA ILE A 68 10.63 0.68 -14.14
C ILE A 68 11.28 -0.67 -14.46
N PRO A 69 11.70 -0.94 -15.72
CA PRO A 69 12.47 -2.14 -16.03
C PRO A 69 13.69 -2.27 -15.13
N ALA A 70 13.93 -3.46 -14.57
CA ALA A 70 15.00 -3.67 -13.59
C ALA A 70 16.38 -3.21 -14.11
N LYS A 71 16.65 -3.46 -15.40
CA LYS A 71 17.87 -3.03 -16.11
C LYS A 71 18.09 -1.51 -16.15
N ALA A 72 17.05 -0.70 -15.99
CA ALA A 72 17.11 0.75 -16.06
C ALA A 72 17.33 1.43 -14.69
N ILE A 73 17.27 0.67 -13.58
CA ILE A 73 17.52 1.20 -12.22
C ILE A 73 18.94 1.80 -12.11
N GLU A 74 19.94 1.15 -12.69
CA GLU A 74 21.33 1.65 -12.67
C GLU A 74 21.48 2.98 -13.42
N LYS A 75 20.62 3.24 -14.41
CA LYS A 75 20.59 4.52 -15.11
C LYS A 75 19.95 5.62 -14.25
N LEU A 76 18.93 5.29 -13.45
CA LEU A 76 18.36 6.22 -12.47
C LEU A 76 19.40 6.62 -11.42
N LYS A 77 20.13 5.65 -10.84
CA LYS A 77 21.16 5.92 -9.82
C LYS A 77 22.28 6.86 -10.30
N LYS A 78 22.55 6.89 -11.61
CA LYS A 78 23.56 7.78 -12.22
C LYS A 78 23.05 9.21 -12.50
N ASN A 79 21.74 9.47 -12.36
CA ASN A 79 21.20 10.81 -12.59
C ASN A 79 21.62 11.75 -11.44
N PRO A 80 22.30 12.89 -11.72
CA PRO A 80 22.82 13.78 -10.68
C PRO A 80 21.75 14.44 -9.80
N ARG A 81 20.49 14.49 -10.27
CA ARG A 81 19.34 15.02 -9.50
C ARG A 81 18.75 14.01 -8.53
N ILE A 82 18.99 12.71 -8.76
CA ILE A 82 18.52 11.64 -7.87
C ILE A 82 19.46 11.57 -6.66
N LYS A 83 18.87 11.53 -5.47
CA LYS A 83 19.57 11.40 -4.19
C LYS A 83 19.84 9.93 -3.87
N TYR A 84 18.81 9.09 -4.00
CA TYR A 84 18.90 7.64 -3.90
C TYR A 84 17.71 6.96 -4.58
N VAL A 85 17.88 5.67 -4.88
CA VAL A 85 16.85 4.77 -5.41
C VAL A 85 16.81 3.53 -4.52
N GLU A 86 15.66 3.25 -3.94
CA GLU A 86 15.46 2.14 -3.02
C GLU A 86 14.32 1.22 -3.51
N PRO A 87 14.38 -0.09 -3.25
CA PRO A 87 13.26 -0.98 -3.55
C PRO A 87 12.03 -0.60 -2.73
N ASP A 88 10.85 -0.69 -3.33
CA ASP A 88 9.57 -0.52 -2.61
C ASP A 88 9.21 -1.84 -1.93
N LEU A 89 9.56 -1.96 -0.65
CA LEU A 89 9.40 -3.19 0.13
C LEU A 89 8.01 -3.26 0.79
N ARG A 90 7.41 -4.45 0.78
CA ARG A 90 6.21 -4.73 1.58
C ARG A 90 6.62 -5.00 3.04
N ILE A 91 5.97 -4.31 3.97
CA ILE A 91 6.10 -4.54 5.41
C ILE A 91 4.79 -5.09 5.97
N HIS A 92 4.85 -5.84 7.06
CA HIS A 92 3.70 -6.50 7.68
C HIS A 92 3.58 -6.07 9.14
N ALA A 93 2.34 -6.01 9.65
CA ALA A 93 2.08 -5.78 11.06
C ALA A 93 2.62 -6.95 11.92
N PHE A 94 3.21 -6.62 13.07
CA PHE A 94 3.66 -7.59 14.05
C PHE A 94 2.52 -7.87 15.03
N GLN A 95 2.08 -9.13 15.17
CA GLN A 95 1.08 -9.45 16.20
C GLN A 95 1.70 -9.32 17.60
N GLU A 96 1.17 -8.39 18.41
CA GLU A 96 1.43 -8.31 19.84
C GLU A 96 0.15 -8.50 20.67
N ILE A 97 0.30 -9.17 21.81
CA ILE A 97 -0.75 -9.29 22.83
C ILE A 97 -0.70 -8.01 23.66
N VAL A 98 -1.78 -7.21 23.72
CA VAL A 98 -1.77 -5.95 24.51
C VAL A 98 -2.85 -5.95 25.62
N PRO A 99 -2.50 -5.47 26.85
CA PRO A 99 -2.99 -6.08 28.09
C PRO A 99 -3.52 -5.05 29.14
N TRP A 100 -3.54 -5.48 30.42
CA TRP A 100 -3.29 -4.79 31.73
C TRP A 100 -2.35 -3.55 31.75
N GLY A 101 -1.91 -3.03 30.60
CA GLY A 101 -0.89 -1.99 30.46
C GLY A 101 -1.37 -0.58 30.78
N VAL A 102 -2.68 -0.31 30.75
CA VAL A 102 -3.24 1.03 31.05
C VAL A 102 -3.03 1.40 32.52
N ASP A 103 -3.33 0.46 33.42
CA ASP A 103 -3.01 0.56 34.85
C ASP A 103 -1.49 0.59 35.06
N ARG A 104 -0.73 -0.21 34.29
CA ARG A 104 0.74 -0.28 34.46
C ARG A 104 1.47 1.03 34.22
N ILE A 105 0.93 1.89 33.36
CA ILE A 105 1.48 3.21 33.03
C ILE A 105 0.82 4.34 33.82
N ASP A 106 -0.03 4.02 34.81
CA ASP A 106 -0.79 4.95 35.64
C ASP A 106 -1.62 5.95 34.80
N ALA A 107 -2.19 5.50 33.68
CA ALA A 107 -3.02 6.36 32.84
C ALA A 107 -4.28 6.84 33.57
N ASP A 108 -4.83 5.98 34.44
CA ASP A 108 -5.99 6.27 35.30
C ASP A 108 -5.72 7.43 36.26
N VAL A 109 -4.49 7.55 36.77
CA VAL A 109 -4.08 8.68 37.62
C VAL A 109 -4.22 10.01 36.86
N VAL A 110 -3.85 10.05 35.57
CA VAL A 110 -3.97 11.27 34.74
C VAL A 110 -5.43 11.66 34.52
N TRP A 111 -6.32 10.67 34.39
CA TRP A 111 -7.76 10.92 34.24
C TRP A 111 -8.37 11.60 35.48
N THR A 112 -7.83 11.34 36.68
CA THR A 112 -8.29 12.02 37.92
C THR A 112 -7.99 13.52 37.92
N PHE A 113 -7.00 13.97 37.13
CA PHE A 113 -6.71 15.38 36.88
C PHE A 113 -7.53 15.97 35.72
N GLY A 114 -8.47 15.21 35.16
CA GLY A 114 -9.40 15.65 34.12
C GLY A 114 -8.85 15.59 32.69
N ASN A 115 -7.67 14.99 32.47
CA ASN A 115 -7.10 14.84 31.14
C ASN A 115 -7.24 13.41 30.63
N LYS A 116 -8.01 13.25 29.55
CA LYS A 116 -8.29 11.97 28.89
C LYS A 116 -8.05 11.99 27.38
N GLY A 117 -7.34 13.02 26.89
CA GLY A 117 -7.02 13.17 25.46
C GLY A 117 -8.01 13.98 24.62
N MET A 118 -9.04 14.57 25.24
CA MET A 118 -10.02 15.41 24.53
C MET A 118 -9.36 16.51 23.68
N GLY A 119 -9.78 16.60 22.41
CA GLY A 119 -9.29 17.59 21.46
C GLY A 119 -7.97 17.22 20.76
N VAL A 120 -7.38 16.05 21.08
CA VAL A 120 -6.20 15.51 20.39
C VAL A 120 -6.63 14.52 19.31
N ASN A 121 -5.93 14.53 18.17
CA ASN A 121 -6.09 13.55 17.10
C ASN A 121 -4.90 12.60 17.07
N VAL A 122 -5.17 11.30 17.01
CA VAL A 122 -4.16 10.25 16.81
C VAL A 122 -4.47 9.49 15.53
N CYS A 123 -3.48 9.36 14.66
CA CYS A 123 -3.62 8.62 13.40
C CYS A 123 -2.98 7.23 13.54
N VAL A 124 -3.80 6.18 13.43
CA VAL A 124 -3.37 4.78 13.40
C VAL A 124 -3.04 4.41 11.96
N ILE A 125 -1.78 4.09 11.69
CA ILE A 125 -1.31 3.66 10.36
C ILE A 125 -1.10 2.15 10.42
N ASP A 126 -2.14 1.38 10.09
CA ASP A 126 -2.17 -0.08 10.34
C ASP A 126 -3.09 -0.81 9.33
N THR A 127 -3.84 -1.83 9.77
CA THR A 127 -4.76 -2.61 8.94
C THR A 127 -6.14 -1.99 8.72
N GLY A 128 -6.41 -0.88 9.40
CA GLY A 128 -7.73 -0.27 9.45
C GLY A 128 -8.20 -0.10 10.88
N ILE A 129 -9.42 0.40 11.04
CA ILE A 129 -10.14 0.40 12.32
C ILE A 129 -11.56 -0.11 12.05
N ASP A 130 -12.04 -1.07 12.82
CA ASP A 130 -13.47 -1.37 12.90
C ASP A 130 -14.18 -0.21 13.58
N TYR A 131 -14.57 0.77 12.78
CA TYR A 131 -15.29 1.96 13.23
C TYR A 131 -16.75 1.67 13.61
N THR A 132 -17.19 0.41 13.52
CA THR A 132 -18.50 -0.05 14.02
C THR A 132 -18.40 -0.73 15.39
N HIS A 133 -17.19 -0.89 15.92
CA HIS A 133 -16.97 -1.47 17.24
C HIS A 133 -17.53 -0.52 18.32
N PRO A 134 -18.40 -0.98 19.23
CA PRO A 134 -19.11 -0.15 20.21
C PRO A 134 -18.21 0.47 21.31
N ASP A 135 -16.90 0.30 21.17
CA ASP A 135 -15.90 0.79 22.13
C ASP A 135 -14.94 1.77 21.45
N LEU A 136 -15.20 2.13 20.20
CA LEU A 136 -14.36 2.97 19.35
C LEU A 136 -15.17 3.90 18.44
N ASP A 137 -16.48 3.69 18.32
CA ASP A 137 -17.33 4.36 17.34
C ASP A 137 -17.51 5.85 17.65
N ASP A 138 -17.60 6.23 18.92
CA ASP A 138 -17.66 7.65 19.30
C ASP A 138 -16.31 8.36 19.14
N ASN A 139 -15.20 7.63 19.30
CA ASN A 139 -13.85 8.19 19.18
C ASN A 139 -13.30 8.20 17.74
N TYR A 140 -13.84 7.38 16.83
CA TYR A 140 -13.43 7.38 15.43
C TYR A 140 -13.85 8.65 14.69
N LYS A 141 -12.95 9.19 13.86
CA LYS A 141 -13.17 10.43 13.08
C LYS A 141 -12.80 10.32 11.60
N GLY A 142 -12.79 9.11 11.05
CA GLY A 142 -12.58 8.87 9.63
C GLY A 142 -11.17 8.40 9.29
N GLY A 143 -10.92 8.19 8.00
CA GLY A 143 -9.63 7.66 7.56
C GLY A 143 -9.53 7.49 6.05
N TYR A 144 -8.51 6.76 5.60
CA TYR A 144 -8.30 6.46 4.19
C TYR A 144 -7.58 5.11 4.04
N ASP A 145 -7.98 4.31 3.07
CA ASP A 145 -7.32 3.06 2.73
C ASP A 145 -6.37 3.25 1.55
N PHE A 146 -5.06 3.20 1.82
CA PHE A 146 -4.03 3.30 0.77
C PHE A 146 -3.84 1.99 -0.01
N VAL A 147 -4.36 0.87 0.49
CA VAL A 147 -4.36 -0.43 -0.16
C VAL A 147 -5.38 -0.47 -1.29
N ASN A 148 -6.65 -0.14 -0.98
CA ASN A 148 -7.73 -0.13 -1.97
C ASN A 148 -7.94 1.23 -2.67
N ASP A 149 -7.28 2.29 -2.19
CA ASP A 149 -7.34 3.66 -2.75
C ASP A 149 -8.73 4.31 -2.58
N ASP A 150 -9.37 4.11 -1.43
CA ASP A 150 -10.69 4.66 -1.08
C ASP A 150 -10.76 5.24 0.34
N ASP A 151 -11.89 5.85 0.68
CA ASP A 151 -12.16 6.46 1.99
C ASP A 151 -12.75 5.44 3.01
N ASP A 152 -12.64 4.13 2.76
CA ASP A 152 -13.18 3.06 3.61
C ASP A 152 -12.07 2.21 4.26
N PRO A 153 -11.52 2.65 5.41
CA PRO A 153 -10.44 1.96 6.09
C PRO A 153 -10.96 0.92 7.10
N LEU A 154 -12.06 0.22 6.79
CA LEU A 154 -12.59 -0.83 7.65
C LEU A 154 -11.57 -1.95 7.81
N ASP A 155 -11.30 -2.34 9.05
CA ASP A 155 -10.29 -3.34 9.37
C ASP A 155 -10.74 -4.75 8.98
N ASP A 156 -9.98 -5.41 8.11
CA ASP A 156 -10.21 -6.81 7.69
C ASP A 156 -9.24 -7.81 8.36
N ASN A 157 -8.34 -7.32 9.22
CA ASN A 157 -7.31 -8.09 9.91
C ASN A 157 -7.53 -8.16 11.43
N GLY A 158 -7.90 -7.03 12.04
CA GLY A 158 -8.14 -6.87 13.48
C GLY A 158 -6.98 -6.23 14.24
N HIS A 159 -5.77 -6.16 13.67
CA HIS A 159 -4.60 -5.60 14.35
C HIS A 159 -4.74 -4.10 14.58
N GLY A 160 -5.14 -3.34 13.56
CA GLY A 160 -5.35 -1.89 13.66
C GLY A 160 -6.48 -1.52 14.61
N THR A 161 -7.58 -2.28 14.63
CA THR A 161 -8.67 -2.12 15.62
C THR A 161 -8.17 -2.34 17.04
N HIS A 162 -7.36 -3.38 17.25
CA HIS A 162 -6.77 -3.66 18.55
C HIS A 162 -5.81 -2.54 18.99
N CYS A 163 -4.95 -2.07 18.10
CA CYS A 163 -4.10 -0.88 18.30
C CYS A 163 -4.90 0.36 18.69
N ALA A 164 -6.01 0.61 17.99
CA ALA A 164 -6.91 1.73 18.28
C ALA A 164 -7.57 1.59 19.65
N GLY A 165 -8.00 0.38 20.04
CA GLY A 165 -8.57 0.09 21.36
C GLY A 165 -7.64 0.43 22.52
N ILE A 166 -6.36 0.09 22.42
CA ILE A 166 -5.36 0.44 23.45
C ILE A 166 -5.23 1.96 23.62
N ILE A 167 -5.34 2.70 22.51
CA ILE A 167 -5.18 4.16 22.52
C ILE A 167 -6.45 4.82 23.05
N ALA A 168 -7.61 4.43 22.52
CA ALA A 168 -8.83 5.23 22.51
C ALA A 168 -10.10 4.42 22.76
N ALA A 169 -10.01 3.20 23.28
CA ALA A 169 -11.21 2.53 23.73
C ALA A 169 -11.95 3.41 24.75
N GLU A 170 -13.25 3.48 24.59
CA GLU A 170 -14.10 4.40 25.34
C GLU A 170 -14.15 4.03 26.83
N ASN A 171 -14.52 4.99 27.66
CA ASN A 171 -14.84 4.70 29.05
C ASN A 171 -16.34 4.46 29.19
N ASN A 172 -16.78 3.26 28.81
CA ASN A 172 -18.18 2.85 28.85
C ASN A 172 -18.36 1.58 29.73
N THR A 173 -19.46 0.84 29.55
CA THR A 173 -19.77 -0.38 30.33
C THR A 173 -19.45 -1.68 29.58
N GLU A 174 -18.77 -1.60 28.45
CA GLU A 174 -18.42 -2.70 27.55
C GLU A 174 -16.90 -2.75 27.35
N GLY A 175 -16.38 -3.82 26.75
CA GLY A 175 -15.00 -3.86 26.26
C GLY A 175 -13.90 -3.54 27.29
N VAL A 176 -13.02 -2.61 26.91
CA VAL A 176 -11.83 -2.18 27.66
C VAL A 176 -11.79 -0.64 27.70
N ILE A 177 -10.81 -0.07 28.39
CA ILE A 177 -10.59 1.38 28.38
C ILE A 177 -9.23 1.70 27.76
N GLY A 178 -9.21 2.66 26.84
CA GLY A 178 -7.99 3.14 26.20
C GLY A 178 -7.18 4.02 27.15
N VAL A 179 -5.91 4.22 26.83
CA VAL A 179 -5.03 5.15 27.57
C VAL A 179 -5.59 6.58 27.57
N ALA A 180 -6.20 6.99 26.45
CA ALA A 180 -6.80 8.31 26.26
C ALA A 180 -8.24 8.15 25.74
N PRO A 181 -9.21 7.83 26.61
CA PRO A 181 -10.55 7.40 26.19
C PRO A 181 -11.43 8.52 25.59
N GLU A 182 -10.96 9.76 25.52
CA GLU A 182 -11.64 10.89 24.88
C GLU A 182 -10.83 11.44 23.67
N VAL A 183 -9.81 10.71 23.22
CA VAL A 183 -9.01 11.09 22.04
C VAL A 183 -9.71 10.72 20.74
N MET A 184 -9.56 11.55 19.72
CA MET A 184 -10.05 11.22 18.39
C MET A 184 -9.06 10.33 17.66
N VAL A 185 -9.53 9.19 17.13
CA VAL A 185 -8.70 8.29 16.31
C VAL A 185 -9.08 8.36 14.83
N LEU A 186 -8.04 8.42 14.00
CA LEU A 186 -8.12 8.40 12.54
C LEU A 186 -7.45 7.14 12.02
N SER A 187 -7.96 6.57 10.93
CA SER A 187 -7.36 5.39 10.31
C SER A 187 -6.62 5.72 9.02
N LYS A 188 -5.46 5.10 8.81
CA LYS A 188 -4.74 5.08 7.54
C LYS A 188 -4.30 3.66 7.24
N THR A 189 -5.09 2.94 6.45
CA THR A 189 -4.83 1.55 6.13
C THR A 189 -3.67 1.43 5.15
N ILE A 190 -2.67 0.62 5.50
CA ILE A 190 -1.49 0.34 4.66
C ILE A 190 -1.30 -1.15 4.39
N TYR A 191 -2.10 -2.00 5.03
CA TYR A 191 -2.05 -3.45 4.89
C TYR A 191 -3.47 -4.03 5.07
N THR A 192 -3.85 -5.03 4.28
CA THR A 192 -5.11 -5.75 4.45
C THR A 192 -4.87 -7.26 4.34
N LYS A 193 -5.68 -8.06 5.02
CA LYS A 193 -5.58 -9.52 5.02
C LYS A 193 -5.72 -10.10 3.62
N ASN A 194 -6.51 -9.45 2.76
CA ASN A 194 -6.78 -9.88 1.39
C ASN A 194 -5.71 -9.47 0.35
N ASN A 195 -4.75 -8.60 0.69
CA ASN A 195 -3.73 -8.11 -0.26
C ASN A 195 -2.55 -9.10 -0.50
N ASN A 196 -2.73 -10.36 -0.10
CA ASN A 196 -1.85 -11.46 -0.53
C ASN A 196 -2.16 -11.95 -1.95
N GLN A 197 -3.13 -11.37 -2.66
CA GLN A 197 -3.47 -11.75 -4.03
C GLN A 197 -3.54 -10.51 -4.95
N ASN A 198 -2.48 -10.34 -5.75
CA ASN A 198 -2.47 -9.67 -7.06
C ASN A 198 -2.83 -8.18 -7.13
N HIS A 199 -1.78 -7.34 -7.13
CA HIS A 199 -1.75 -6.20 -8.04
C HIS A 199 -0.61 -6.45 -9.04
N GLY A 200 -0.99 -6.91 -10.23
CA GLY A 200 -0.10 -7.06 -11.39
C GLY A 200 0.15 -5.75 -12.13
#